data_AF-A0A2D6JDQ5-F1
#
_entry.id   AF-A0A2D6JDQ5-F1
#
_cell.length_a   1.000
_cell.length_b   1.000
_cell.length_c   1.000
_cell.angle_alpha   90.00
_cell.angle_beta   90.00
_cell.angle_gamma   90.00
#
_symmetry.space_group_name_H-M   'P 1'
#
loop_
_entity.id
_entity.type
_entity.pdbx_description
1 polymer ?
#
loop_
_entity_poly.entity_id
_entity_poly.type
_entity_poly.pdbx_seq_one_letter_code
_entity_poly.pdbx_strand_id
1 'polypeptide(L)'
;MLKKVVFSLLLSTSVFASVSRMEEKAINIASVNPVYLSFGRAALLEFPCEVKKVTLGLTESYQVFLDKNAKKELAISMVGEVKHPSNMLVRCDRYLLVFDLIPSEKVHQANLRITNLYENSKEKGARKLVVKK
;
A
#
# COMPACT_ATOMS: atom_id res chain seq x y z
N MET A 1 17.59 10.36 63.25
CA MET A 1 17.11 9.39 62.25
C MET A 1 16.15 10.10 61.30
N LEU A 2 16.55 10.39 60.06
CA LEU A 2 15.67 11.02 59.07
C LEU A 2 15.85 10.28 57.74
N LYS A 3 14.91 9.36 57.43
CA LYS A 3 14.89 8.62 56.15
C LYS A 3 14.36 9.57 55.08
N LYS A 4 15.23 10.00 54.15
CA LYS A 4 14.83 10.71 52.94
C LYS A 4 14.22 9.70 51.96
N VAL A 5 12.91 9.78 51.76
CA VAL A 5 12.18 9.02 50.75
C VAL A 5 12.43 9.68 49.41
N VAL A 6 13.17 9.01 48.53
CA VAL A 6 13.37 9.43 47.13
C VAL A 6 12.14 8.97 46.35
N PHE A 7 11.20 9.89 46.13
CA PHE A 7 10.03 9.66 45.29
C PHE A 7 10.46 9.85 43.83
N SER A 8 10.90 8.76 43.20
CA SER A 8 11.24 8.74 41.76
C SER A 8 9.95 8.85 40.95
N LEU A 9 9.61 10.05 40.48
CA LEU A 9 8.62 10.24 39.43
C LEU A 9 9.14 9.58 38.15
N LEU A 10 8.72 8.35 37.91
CA LEU A 10 8.76 7.73 36.59
C LEU A 10 7.77 8.49 35.70
N LEU A 11 8.25 9.56 35.06
CA LEU A 11 7.59 10.22 33.95
C LEU A 11 7.56 9.24 32.78
N SER A 12 6.48 8.46 32.70
CA SER A 12 6.15 7.66 31.54
C SER A 12 5.79 8.62 30.40
N THR A 13 6.77 9.02 29.60
CA THR A 13 6.51 9.71 28.33
C THR A 13 5.83 8.72 27.40
N SER A 14 4.50 8.78 27.32
CA SER A 14 3.72 8.13 26.26
C SER A 14 4.17 8.74 24.94
N VAL A 15 5.06 8.04 24.24
CA VAL A 15 5.42 8.34 22.86
C VAL A 15 4.15 8.09 22.04
N PHE A 16 3.41 9.15 21.74
CA PHE A 16 2.37 9.12 20.73
C PHE A 16 3.05 8.84 19.38
N ALA A 17 3.17 7.56 19.04
CA ALA A 17 3.63 7.14 17.72
C ALA A 17 2.63 7.68 16.69
N SER A 18 3.00 8.74 15.98
CA SER A 18 2.21 9.23 14.86
C SER A 18 2.25 8.15 13.77
N VAL A 19 1.06 7.68 13.36
CA VAL A 19 0.97 6.77 12.23
C VAL A 19 1.41 7.54 10.99
N SER A 20 2.56 7.18 10.41
CA SER A 20 3.06 7.84 9.20
C SER A 20 2.05 7.66 8.08
N ARG A 21 1.50 8.78 7.59
CA ARG A 21 0.52 8.80 6.50
C ARG A 21 1.18 8.84 5.12
N MET A 22 2.47 9.12 5.08
CA MET A 22 3.31 9.14 3.88
C MET A 22 4.33 8.01 4.00
N GLU A 23 4.42 7.19 2.97
CA GLU A 23 5.33 6.05 2.92
C GLU A 23 6.10 6.09 1.60
N GLU A 24 7.42 5.93 1.68
CA GLU A 24 8.27 5.71 0.51
C GLU A 24 8.74 4.26 0.49
N LYS A 25 8.58 3.58 -0.65
CA LYS A 25 8.86 2.14 -0.74
C LYS A 25 9.43 1.73 -2.09
N ALA A 26 10.42 0.82 -2.07
CA ALA A 26 10.83 0.07 -3.24
C ALA A 26 9.97 -1.20 -3.36
N ILE A 27 9.40 -1.44 -4.55
CA ILE A 27 8.50 -2.56 -4.80
C ILE A 27 9.20 -3.66 -5.58
N ASN A 28 9.12 -4.89 -5.07
CA ASN A 28 9.45 -6.09 -5.84
C ASN A 28 8.26 -6.40 -6.78
N ILE A 29 8.50 -6.40 -8.09
CA ILE A 29 7.50 -6.65 -9.13
C ILE A 29 6.85 -8.03 -8.98
N ALA A 30 7.57 -9.02 -8.43
CA ALA A 30 7.05 -10.37 -8.19
C ALA A 30 6.24 -10.50 -6.88
N SER A 31 6.13 -9.44 -6.08
CA SER A 31 5.44 -9.46 -4.78
C SER A 31 4.11 -8.73 -4.82
N VAL A 32 3.17 -9.20 -4.00
CA VAL A 32 1.92 -8.49 -3.72
C VAL A 32 2.18 -7.47 -2.62
N ASN A 33 1.72 -6.23 -2.81
CA ASN A 33 1.94 -5.13 -1.86
C ASN A 33 0.63 -4.65 -1.24
N PRO A 34 0.50 -4.60 0.10
CA PRO A 34 -0.71 -4.12 0.73
C PRO A 34 -0.84 -2.59 0.60
N VAL A 35 -2.06 -2.12 0.42
CA VAL A 35 -2.46 -0.71 0.45
C VAL A 35 -3.63 -0.58 1.42
N TYR A 36 -3.41 0.13 2.52
CA TYR A 36 -4.37 0.32 3.59
C TYR A 36 -5.24 1.55 3.36
N LEU A 37 -6.54 1.32 3.24
CA LEU A 37 -7.53 2.35 2.91
C LEU A 37 -8.53 2.52 4.04
N SER A 38 -8.99 3.75 4.24
CA SER A 38 -10.08 4.05 5.17
C SER A 38 -11.22 4.68 4.40
N PHE A 39 -12.46 4.38 4.80
CA PHE A 39 -13.64 4.99 4.21
C PHE A 39 -13.60 6.53 4.37
N GLY A 40 -14.09 7.25 3.35
CA GLY A 40 -14.09 8.72 3.31
C GLY A 40 -12.71 9.36 3.06
N ARG A 41 -11.67 8.56 2.74
CA ARG A 41 -10.31 9.06 2.50
C ARG A 41 -9.75 8.48 1.21
N ALA A 42 -9.03 9.31 0.46
CA ALA A 42 -8.29 8.88 -0.73
C ALA A 42 -6.83 8.61 -0.37
N ALA A 43 -6.25 7.61 -1.03
CA ALA A 43 -4.81 7.35 -1.05
C ALA A 43 -4.26 7.72 -2.43
N LEU A 44 -3.11 8.39 -2.45
CA LEU A 44 -2.34 8.69 -3.65
C LEU A 44 -1.17 7.71 -3.77
N LEU A 45 -1.08 7.02 -4.90
CA LEU A 45 0.07 6.19 -5.24
C LEU A 45 0.88 6.88 -6.34
N GLU A 46 2.15 7.12 -6.07
CA GLU A 46 3.09 7.69 -7.03
C GLU A 46 4.01 6.58 -7.55
N PHE A 47 4.13 6.46 -8.87
CA PHE A 47 4.92 5.44 -9.54
C PHE A 47 6.16 6.03 -10.19
N PRO A 48 7.27 5.28 -10.28
CA PRO A 48 8.47 5.75 -10.98
C PRO A 48 8.31 5.70 -12.52
N CYS A 49 7.28 4.99 -13.01
CA CYS A 49 6.94 4.73 -14.41
C CYS A 49 5.54 5.27 -14.77
N GLU A 50 5.22 5.29 -16.07
CA GLU A 50 3.87 5.69 -16.52
C GLU A 50 2.85 4.56 -16.31
N VAL A 51 1.76 4.88 -15.61
CA VAL A 51 0.60 4.01 -15.44
C VAL A 51 -0.23 4.02 -16.71
N LYS A 52 -0.34 2.85 -17.34
CA LYS A 52 -1.07 2.65 -18.61
C LYS A 52 -2.46 2.07 -18.41
N LYS A 53 -2.64 1.25 -17.38
CA LYS A 53 -3.92 0.59 -17.10
C LYS A 53 -4.01 0.23 -15.62
N VAL A 54 -5.22 0.33 -15.10
CA VAL A 54 -5.57 -0.11 -13.74
C VAL A 54 -6.75 -1.07 -13.85
N THR A 55 -6.77 -2.09 -13.02
CA THR A 55 -7.88 -3.05 -12.95
C THR A 55 -8.13 -3.38 -11.49
N LEU A 56 -9.37 -3.18 -11.06
CA LEU A 56 -9.83 -3.46 -9.69
C LEU A 56 -10.55 -4.80 -9.66
N GLY A 57 -10.42 -5.53 -8.55
CA GLY A 57 -11.18 -6.74 -8.29
C GLY A 57 -12.66 -6.45 -8.00
N LEU A 58 -12.93 -5.59 -7.00
CA LEU A 58 -14.28 -5.17 -6.60
C LEU A 58 -14.54 -3.72 -7.02
N THR A 59 -14.97 -3.52 -8.27
CA THR A 59 -15.19 -2.20 -8.87
C THR A 59 -16.32 -1.39 -8.24
N GLU A 60 -17.25 -2.06 -7.56
CA GLU A 60 -18.37 -1.46 -6.84
C GLU A 60 -17.97 -0.93 -5.45
N SER A 61 -16.85 -1.45 -4.91
CA SER A 61 -16.37 -1.12 -3.56
C SER A 61 -15.24 -0.09 -3.58
N TYR A 62 -14.48 -0.04 -4.68
CA TYR A 62 -13.31 0.82 -4.85
C TYR A 62 -13.41 1.61 -6.15
N GLN A 63 -12.91 2.83 -6.11
CA GLN A 63 -12.79 3.69 -7.29
C GLN A 63 -11.35 4.13 -7.45
N VAL A 64 -10.92 4.24 -8.71
CA VAL A 64 -9.60 4.75 -9.08
C VAL A 64 -9.73 5.92 -10.02
N PHE A 65 -8.89 6.92 -9.81
CA PHE A 65 -8.75 8.06 -10.71
C PHE A 65 -7.31 8.12 -11.19
N LEU A 66 -7.15 8.04 -12.51
CA LEU A 66 -5.89 8.23 -13.19
C LEU A 66 -5.97 9.57 -13.94
N ASP A 67 -5.15 10.53 -13.54
CA ASP A 67 -5.09 11.81 -14.24
C ASP A 67 -4.50 11.60 -15.64
N LYS A 68 -5.13 12.21 -16.64
CA LYS A 68 -4.65 12.20 -18.04
C LYS A 68 -3.33 12.94 -18.19
N ASN A 69 -3.08 13.93 -17.33
CA ASN A 69 -1.89 14.78 -17.34
C ASN A 69 -0.80 14.27 -16.39
N ALA A 70 -1.17 13.64 -15.27
CA ALA A 70 -0.25 13.06 -14.30
C ALA A 70 -0.26 11.52 -14.36
N LYS A 71 0.28 10.96 -15.46
CA LYS A 71 0.28 9.50 -15.72
C LYS A 71 1.09 8.66 -14.74
N LYS A 72 1.83 9.28 -13.82
CA LYS A 72 2.61 8.60 -12.77
C LYS A 72 1.89 8.55 -11.43
N GLU A 73 0.68 9.09 -11.36
CA GLU A 73 -0.08 9.23 -10.13
C GLU A 73 -1.42 8.53 -10.25
N LEU A 74 -1.82 7.84 -9.19
CA LEU A 74 -3.09 7.15 -9.10
C LEU A 74 -3.74 7.49 -7.77
N ALA A 75 -4.93 8.10 -7.80
CA ALA A 75 -5.74 8.21 -6.61
C ALA A 75 -6.68 6.99 -6.51
N ILE A 76 -6.80 6.42 -5.31
CA ILE A 76 -7.73 5.34 -5.00
C ILE A 76 -8.52 5.67 -3.74
N SER A 77 -9.80 5.34 -3.72
CA SER A 77 -10.64 5.48 -2.54
C SER A 77 -11.70 4.38 -2.49
N MET A 78 -12.25 4.17 -1.29
CA MET A 78 -13.40 3.31 -1.09
C MET A 78 -14.69 4.09 -1.39
N VAL A 79 -15.65 3.45 -2.05
CA VAL A 79 -16.96 4.04 -2.38
C VAL A 79 -17.91 3.99 -1.18
N GLY A 80 -17.75 2.99 -0.31
CA GLY A 80 -18.55 2.78 0.90
C GLY A 80 -17.73 2.14 2.02
N GLU A 81 -18.39 1.74 3.11
CA GLU A 81 -17.76 0.89 4.13
C GLU A 81 -17.52 -0.52 3.56
N VAL A 82 -16.26 -0.83 3.29
CA VAL A 82 -15.83 -2.13 2.75
C VAL A 82 -15.26 -2.96 3.89
N LYS A 83 -15.76 -4.20 4.05
CA LYS A 83 -15.30 -5.11 5.11
C LYS A 83 -14.29 -6.14 4.64
N HIS A 84 -14.15 -6.32 3.33
CA HIS A 84 -13.32 -7.37 2.74
C HIS A 84 -12.21 -6.78 1.88
N PRO A 85 -10.99 -7.34 1.96
CA PRO A 85 -9.93 -6.99 1.04
C PRO A 85 -10.30 -7.26 -0.42
N SER A 86 -9.69 -6.51 -1.32
CA SER A 86 -9.74 -6.75 -2.76
C SER A 86 -8.34 -6.62 -3.34
N ASN A 87 -8.21 -6.70 -4.66
CA ASN A 87 -6.95 -6.53 -5.35
C ASN A 87 -7.03 -5.40 -6.39
N MET A 88 -5.88 -4.81 -6.66
CA MET A 88 -5.66 -3.86 -7.73
C MET A 88 -4.44 -4.29 -8.55
N LEU A 89 -4.63 -4.35 -9.85
CA LEU A 89 -3.57 -4.59 -10.83
C LEU A 89 -3.22 -3.27 -11.51
N VAL A 90 -1.96 -2.88 -11.46
CA VAL A 90 -1.46 -1.66 -12.13
C VAL A 90 -0.45 -2.06 -13.19
N ARG A 91 -0.74 -1.69 -14.43
CA ARG A 91 0.21 -1.82 -15.54
C ARG A 91 0.99 -0.52 -15.64
N CYS A 92 2.26 -0.58 -15.28
CA CYS A 92 3.17 0.55 -15.29
C CYS A 92 4.29 0.26 -16.29
N ASP A 93 4.29 0.94 -17.43
CA ASP A 93 5.10 0.60 -18.60
C ASP A 93 5.07 -0.89 -18.99
N ARG A 94 6.18 -1.60 -18.75
CA ARG A 94 6.35 -3.04 -19.03
C ARG A 94 6.04 -3.94 -17.81
N TYR A 95 5.78 -3.33 -16.66
CA TYR A 95 5.59 -4.04 -15.40
C TYR A 95 4.11 -4.20 -15.08
N LEU A 96 3.79 -5.34 -14.48
CA LEU A 96 2.49 -5.60 -13.86
C LEU A 96 2.71 -5.66 -12.35
N LEU A 97 2.12 -4.70 -11.63
CA LEU A 97 2.20 -4.61 -10.18
C LEU A 97 0.88 -5.08 -9.58
N VAL A 98 0.96 -5.84 -8.49
CA VAL A 98 -0.20 -6.39 -7.79
C VAL A 98 -0.26 -5.79 -6.38
N PHE A 99 -1.40 -5.19 -6.06
CA PHE A 99 -1.66 -4.61 -4.76
C PHE A 99 -2.89 -5.27 -4.11
N ASP A 100 -2.80 -5.53 -2.82
CA ASP A 100 -3.96 -5.90 -2.01
C ASP A 100 -4.54 -4.63 -1.37
N LEU A 101 -5.81 -4.37 -1.61
CA LEU A 101 -6.56 -3.26 -1.02
C LEU A 101 -7.15 -3.74 0.31
N ILE A 102 -6.67 -3.19 1.42
CA ILE A 102 -7.04 -3.63 2.76
C ILE A 102 -7.80 -2.51 3.47
N PRO A 103 -9.13 -2.65 3.68
CA PRO A 103 -9.88 -1.71 4.50
C PRO A 103 -9.37 -1.69 5.95
N SER A 104 -9.20 -0.50 6.52
CA SER A 104 -8.73 -0.31 7.88
C SER A 104 -9.21 1.03 8.44
N GLU A 105 -9.79 1.01 9.63
CA GLU A 105 -10.17 2.22 10.38
C GLU A 105 -9.00 2.80 11.18
N LYS A 106 -7.99 1.98 11.46
CA LYS A 106 -6.83 2.34 12.30
C LYS A 106 -5.66 2.88 11.49
N VAL A 107 -5.46 2.32 10.29
CA VAL A 107 -4.29 2.58 9.45
C VAL A 107 -4.76 3.07 8.10
N HIS A 108 -4.25 4.22 7.69
CA HIS A 108 -4.53 4.81 6.38
C HIS A 108 -3.25 5.33 5.77
N GLN A 109 -2.91 4.84 4.59
CA GLN A 109 -1.81 5.38 3.79
C GLN A 109 -2.37 6.47 2.89
N ALA A 110 -2.13 7.74 3.24
CA ALA A 110 -2.60 8.86 2.43
C ALA A 110 -1.75 9.00 1.16
N ASN A 111 -0.45 8.71 1.25
CA ASN A 111 0.47 8.73 0.13
C ASN A 111 1.43 7.53 0.21
N LEU A 112 1.53 6.79 -0.89
CA LEU A 112 2.50 5.73 -1.09
C LEU A 112 3.34 6.07 -2.32
N ARG A 113 4.58 6.50 -2.09
CA ARG A 113 5.52 6.84 -3.14
C ARG A 113 6.44 5.67 -3.45
N ILE A 114 6.32 5.16 -4.66
CA ILE A 114 7.12 4.02 -5.11
C ILE A 114 8.39 4.56 -5.75
N THR A 115 9.50 4.42 -5.03
CA THR A 115 10.78 5.02 -5.45
C THR A 115 11.52 4.18 -6.47
N ASN A 116 11.32 2.86 -6.45
CA ASN A 116 11.99 1.93 -7.36
C ASN A 116 11.16 0.64 -7.58
N LEU A 117 11.31 0.03 -8.75
CA LEU A 117 10.77 -1.28 -9.10
C LEU A 117 11.92 -2.25 -9.35
N TYR A 118 11.92 -3.41 -8.68
CA TYR A 118 12.97 -4.41 -8.82
C TYR A 118 12.41 -5.83 -8.97
N GLU A 119 13.18 -6.71 -9.59
CA GLU A 119 12.90 -8.15 -9.66
C GLU A 119 13.90 -8.90 -8.79
N ASN A 120 13.42 -9.72 -7.85
CA ASN A 120 14.28 -10.68 -7.17
C ASN A 120 14.55 -11.84 -8.13
N SER A 121 15.77 -11.97 -8.67
CA SER A 121 16.11 -12.98 -9.69
C SER A 121 16.13 -14.45 -9.18
N LYS A 122 15.47 -14.77 -8.07
CA LYS A 122 15.57 -16.10 -7.43
C LYS A 122 14.55 -17.15 -7.91
N GLU A 123 13.57 -16.81 -8.75
CA GLU A 123 12.54 -17.77 -9.21
C GLU A 123 12.54 -18.01 -10.73
N LYS A 124 13.69 -18.38 -11.31
CA LYS A 124 13.73 -19.03 -12.64
C LYS A 124 13.68 -20.56 -12.56
N GLY A 125 12.96 -21.11 -11.58
CA GLY A 125 12.80 -22.55 -11.39
C GLY A 125 11.35 -22.91 -11.14
N ALA A 126 10.81 -23.81 -11.96
CA ALA A 126 9.52 -24.49 -11.78
C ALA A 126 8.23 -23.72 -12.12
N ARG A 127 7.96 -23.52 -13.42
CA ARG A 127 6.64 -23.87 -14.00
C ARG A 127 6.82 -24.49 -15.38
N LYS A 128 7.15 -25.79 -15.41
CA LYS A 128 6.97 -26.61 -16.62
C LYS A 128 5.48 -26.92 -16.70
N LEU A 129 4.75 -26.18 -17.54
CA LEU A 129 3.37 -26.52 -17.88
C LEU A 129 3.38 -27.90 -18.54
N VAL A 130 2.95 -28.92 -17.81
CA VAL A 130 2.64 -30.22 -18.37
C VAL A 130 1.30 -30.07 -19.07
N VAL A 131 1.34 -29.84 -20.38
CA VAL A 131 0.18 -30.01 -21.25
C VAL A 131 -0.05 -31.52 -21.35
N LYS A 132 -1.07 -32.04 -20.67
CA LYS A 132 -1.57 -33.38 -20.95
C LYS A 132 -2.30 -33.32 -22.30
N LYS A 133 -1.82 -34.14 -23.25
CA LYS A 133 -2.51 -34.47 -24.50
C LYS A 133 -3.72 -35.34 -24.21
#